data_AF-A0A7V9UK70-F1
#
_entry.id   AF-A0A7V9UK70-F1
#
_cell.length_a   1.000
_cell.length_b   1.000
_cell.length_c   1.000
_cell.angle_alpha   90.00
_cell.angle_beta   90.00
_cell.angle_gamma   90.00
#
_symmetry.space_group_name_H-M   'P 1'
#
loop_
_entity.id
_entity.type
_entity.pdbx_description
1 polymer ?
#
loop_
_entity_poly.entity_id
_entity_poly.type
_entity_poly.pdbx_seq_one_letter_code
_entity_poly.pdbx_strand_id
1 'polypeptide(L)'
;MKEVSLFEEALKIAGNARVQDLGTISTIARCDFDERLTFLLRAKVPCLEYISLMIENALLLRTNRMGRVYAGFEKLSRMEAVAERYLRIADISERVYVFGEADWKPPRHPNMKVIEIPHNSSLAREWFVIADSSTLRVALVGVDEDGFNVPVLEERNFHAFKSSDPAVVARLAAIADGLVDSSLAA
;
A
#
# COMPACT_ATOMS: atom_id res chain seq x y z
N MET A 1 17.88 7.10 1.06
CA MET A 1 16.97 5.93 1.13
C MET A 1 17.38 4.94 0.05
N LYS A 2 17.34 3.62 0.32
CA LYS A 2 17.72 2.60 -0.67
C LYS A 2 16.69 2.57 -1.81
N GLU A 3 17.12 2.54 -3.07
CA GLU A 3 16.24 2.33 -4.22
C GLU A 3 15.71 0.89 -4.18
N VAL A 4 14.55 0.69 -3.57
CA VAL A 4 13.85 -0.60 -3.52
C VAL A 4 12.45 -0.38 -4.06
N SER A 5 12.03 -1.27 -4.97
CA SER A 5 10.66 -1.32 -5.46
C SER A 5 9.90 -2.41 -4.69
N LEU A 6 8.84 -2.04 -3.96
CA LEU A 6 8.01 -3.03 -3.27
C LEU A 6 7.29 -3.92 -4.29
N PHE A 7 6.92 -3.37 -5.44
CA PHE A 7 6.26 -4.12 -6.50
C PHE A 7 7.17 -5.21 -7.09
N GLU A 8 8.41 -4.87 -7.46
CA GLU A 8 9.37 -5.86 -7.98
C GLU A 8 9.70 -6.92 -6.93
N GLU A 9 9.84 -6.54 -5.66
CA GLU A 9 10.04 -7.51 -4.59
C GLU A 9 8.81 -8.40 -4.37
N ALA A 10 7.59 -7.87 -4.52
CA ALA A 10 6.37 -8.66 -4.47
C ALA A 10 6.36 -9.74 -5.55
N LEU A 11 6.74 -9.39 -6.79
CA LEU A 11 6.86 -10.35 -7.89
C LEU A 11 7.92 -11.43 -7.61
N LYS A 12 9.10 -11.04 -7.10
CA LYS A 12 10.16 -12.00 -6.73
C LYS A 12 9.71 -12.95 -5.63
N ILE A 13 9.07 -12.42 -4.59
CA ILE A 13 8.54 -13.19 -3.46
C ILE A 13 7.46 -14.17 -3.93
N ALA A 14 6.61 -13.72 -4.85
CA ALA A 14 5.48 -14.49 -5.33
C ALA A 14 5.85 -15.54 -6.40
N GLY A 15 7.07 -15.52 -6.96
CA GLY A 15 7.46 -16.38 -8.09
C GLY A 15 7.19 -17.88 -7.92
N ASN A 16 7.19 -18.40 -6.68
CA ASN A 16 6.87 -19.80 -6.39
C ASN A 16 5.40 -20.05 -5.97
N ALA A 17 4.60 -19.00 -5.81
CA ALA A 17 3.19 -19.08 -5.43
C ALA A 17 2.29 -19.17 -6.69
N ARG A 18 1.08 -19.72 -6.52
CA ARG A 18 0.02 -19.66 -7.55
C ARG A 18 -0.50 -18.22 -7.66
N VAL A 19 0.25 -17.37 -8.37
CA VAL A 19 -0.19 -16.03 -8.75
C VAL A 19 -1.18 -16.14 -9.90
N GLN A 20 -2.39 -15.64 -9.70
CA GLN A 20 -3.39 -15.56 -10.76
C GLN A 20 -3.29 -14.20 -11.45
N ASP A 21 -3.17 -14.16 -12.77
CA ASP A 21 -3.24 -12.91 -13.52
C ASP A 21 -4.69 -12.67 -13.96
N LEU A 22 -5.29 -11.58 -13.48
CA LEU A 22 -6.66 -11.19 -13.84
C LEU A 22 -6.69 -10.33 -15.12
N GLY A 23 -5.53 -9.95 -15.66
CA GLY A 23 -5.42 -9.06 -16.80
C GLY A 23 -5.86 -7.62 -16.48
N THR A 24 -6.33 -6.91 -17.50
CA THR A 24 -6.81 -5.54 -17.36
C THR A 24 -8.27 -5.53 -16.92
N ILE A 25 -8.54 -4.94 -15.76
CA ILE A 25 -9.89 -4.86 -15.18
C ILE A 25 -10.23 -3.42 -14.81
N SER A 26 -11.51 -3.06 -14.92
CA SER A 26 -12.03 -1.76 -14.46
C SER A 26 -12.39 -1.76 -12.97
N THR A 27 -12.79 -2.92 -12.45
CA THR A 27 -13.17 -3.12 -11.05
C THR A 27 -12.93 -4.57 -10.66
N ILE A 28 -12.78 -4.82 -9.36
CA ILE A 28 -12.67 -6.16 -8.79
C ILE A 28 -13.93 -6.45 -7.97
N ALA A 29 -14.49 -7.65 -8.11
CA ALA A 29 -15.58 -8.07 -7.24
C ALA A 29 -15.06 -8.34 -5.82
N ARG A 30 -15.88 -8.07 -4.80
CA ARG A 30 -15.52 -8.36 -3.42
C ARG A 30 -15.18 -9.85 -3.21
N CYS A 31 -15.93 -10.76 -3.85
CA CYS A 31 -15.64 -12.19 -3.79
C CYS A 31 -14.25 -12.53 -4.34
N ASP A 32 -13.84 -11.92 -5.45
CA ASP A 32 -12.49 -12.12 -6.00
C ASP A 32 -11.41 -11.63 -5.03
N PHE A 33 -11.65 -10.51 -4.35
CA PHE A 33 -10.72 -9.99 -3.34
C PHE A 33 -10.61 -10.93 -2.11
N ASP A 34 -11.73 -11.48 -1.64
CA ASP A 34 -11.78 -12.32 -0.44
C ASP A 34 -11.28 -13.76 -0.72
N GLU A 35 -11.64 -14.35 -1.85
CA GLU A 35 -11.34 -15.76 -2.17
C GLU A 35 -9.95 -15.97 -2.78
N ARG A 36 -9.41 -14.98 -3.51
CA ARG A 36 -8.11 -15.12 -4.18
C ARG A 36 -6.98 -14.72 -3.23
N LEU A 37 -6.14 -15.70 -2.93
CA LEU A 37 -5.01 -15.51 -2.03
C LEU A 37 -3.98 -14.52 -2.61
N THR A 38 -3.55 -14.73 -3.85
CA THR A 38 -2.54 -13.89 -4.52
C THR A 38 -2.89 -13.71 -5.99
N PHE A 39 -2.91 -12.47 -6.48
CA PHE A 39 -3.21 -12.16 -7.86
C PHE A 39 -2.56 -10.86 -8.35
N LEU A 40 -2.42 -10.76 -9.67
CA LEU A 40 -2.02 -9.59 -10.42
C LEU A 40 -3.22 -9.02 -11.18
N LEU A 41 -3.21 -7.71 -11.36
CA LEU A 41 -4.17 -7.00 -12.20
C LEU A 41 -3.52 -5.75 -12.82
N ARG A 42 -4.05 -5.32 -13.95
CA ARG A 42 -3.84 -3.96 -14.45
C ARG A 42 -5.14 -3.18 -14.31
N ALA A 43 -5.10 -2.05 -13.63
CA ALA A 43 -6.30 -1.24 -13.44
C ALA A 43 -5.96 0.23 -13.25
N LYS A 44 -7.00 1.07 -13.35
CA LYS A 44 -6.91 2.49 -13.04
C LYS A 44 -7.02 2.76 -11.54
N VAL A 45 -6.61 3.96 -11.13
CA VAL A 45 -6.65 4.42 -9.73
C VAL A 45 -7.96 4.11 -9.00
N PRO A 46 -9.17 4.31 -9.56
CA PRO A 46 -10.41 4.00 -8.85
C PRO A 46 -10.51 2.53 -8.38
N CYS A 47 -9.92 1.59 -9.11
CA CYS A 47 -9.88 0.19 -8.70
C CYS A 47 -8.90 -0.02 -7.53
N LEU A 48 -7.73 0.61 -7.56
CA LEU A 48 -6.75 0.55 -6.48
C LEU A 48 -7.27 1.22 -5.20
N GLU A 49 -7.95 2.36 -5.33
CA GLU A 49 -8.65 3.02 -4.22
C GLU A 49 -9.72 2.11 -3.62
N TYR A 50 -10.51 1.44 -4.47
CA TYR A 50 -11.51 0.48 -4.01
C TYR A 50 -10.89 -0.69 -3.23
N ILE A 51 -9.78 -1.26 -3.72
CA ILE A 51 -9.07 -2.34 -3.02
C ILE A 51 -8.47 -1.83 -1.70
N SER A 52 -7.86 -0.64 -1.71
CA SER A 52 -7.31 0.01 -0.52
C SER A 52 -8.41 0.22 0.53
N LEU A 53 -9.57 0.72 0.11
CA LEU A 53 -10.74 0.91 0.96
C LEU A 53 -11.25 -0.42 1.55
N MET A 54 -11.22 -1.53 0.78
CA MET A 54 -11.57 -2.86 1.32
C MET A 54 -10.60 -3.29 2.44
N ILE A 55 -9.29 -3.08 2.26
CA ILE A 55 -8.28 -3.37 3.27
C ILE A 55 -8.46 -2.48 4.51
N GLU A 56 -8.63 -1.18 4.31
CA GLU A 56 -8.82 -0.19 5.37
C GLU A 56 -10.09 -0.43 6.19
N ASN A 57 -11.20 -0.80 5.53
CA ASN A 57 -12.42 -1.19 6.23
C ASN A 57 -12.22 -2.49 7.01
N ALA A 58 -11.50 -3.47 6.45
CA ALA A 58 -11.18 -4.71 7.15
C ALA A 58 -10.34 -4.46 8.41
N LEU A 59 -9.44 -3.46 8.40
CA LEU A 59 -8.71 -2.99 9.58
C LEU A 59 -9.66 -2.38 10.62
N LEU A 60 -10.49 -1.41 10.21
CA LEU A 60 -11.39 -0.67 11.11
C LEU A 60 -12.47 -1.53 11.77
N LEU A 61 -12.81 -2.68 11.17
CA LEU A 61 -13.76 -3.64 11.74
C LEU A 61 -13.14 -4.54 12.82
N ARG A 62 -11.82 -4.44 13.08
CA ARG A 62 -11.17 -5.20 14.15
C ARG A 62 -11.14 -4.40 15.46
N THR A 63 -11.27 -5.10 16.58
CA THR A 63 -11.42 -4.50 17.91
C THR A 63 -10.15 -4.52 18.77
N ASN A 64 -9.10 -5.23 18.35
CA ASN A 64 -7.85 -5.35 19.09
C ASN A 64 -6.76 -4.47 18.49
N ARG A 65 -5.69 -4.18 19.25
CA ARG A 65 -4.47 -3.55 18.73
C ARG A 65 -3.93 -4.36 17.55
N MET A 66 -4.15 -3.86 16.35
CA MET A 66 -3.60 -4.37 15.11
C MET A 66 -2.09 -4.13 15.09
N GLY A 67 -1.39 -4.89 14.25
CA GLY A 67 0.05 -4.75 14.07
C GLY A 67 0.40 -3.47 13.31
N ARG A 68 1.26 -3.60 12.31
CA ARG A 68 1.77 -2.47 11.54
C ARG A 68 0.98 -2.29 10.25
N VAL A 69 0.75 -1.03 9.89
CA VAL A 69 0.17 -0.64 8.61
C VAL A 69 1.14 0.26 7.86
N TYR A 70 1.31 0.03 6.57
CA TYR A 70 2.16 0.82 5.69
C TYR A 70 1.32 1.31 4.52
N ALA A 71 1.34 2.61 4.24
CA ALA A 71 0.63 3.20 3.13
C ALA A 71 1.52 4.14 2.32
N GLY A 72 1.56 3.94 1.02
CA GLY A 72 2.34 4.72 0.08
C GLY A 72 1.48 5.62 -0.79
N PHE A 73 1.84 6.90 -0.82
CA PHE A 73 1.26 7.91 -1.69
C PHE A 73 2.35 8.51 -2.57
N GLU A 74 1.99 8.98 -3.78
CA GLU A 74 2.90 9.79 -4.60
C GLU A 74 3.34 11.04 -3.82
N LYS A 75 2.35 11.78 -3.29
CA LYS A 75 2.54 13.00 -2.50
C LYS A 75 1.70 12.95 -1.24
N LEU A 76 2.18 13.53 -0.15
CA LEU A 76 1.44 13.53 1.11
C LEU A 76 0.09 14.25 1.01
N SER A 77 -0.05 15.26 0.15
CA SER A 77 -1.33 15.94 -0.12
C SER A 77 -2.43 14.99 -0.58
N ARG A 78 -2.09 13.87 -1.23
CA ARG A 78 -3.06 12.85 -1.66
C ARG A 78 -3.73 12.14 -0.49
N MET A 79 -3.11 12.16 0.68
CA MET A 79 -3.69 11.62 1.90
C MET A 79 -4.81 12.51 2.45
N GLU A 80 -4.92 13.79 2.09
CA GLU A 80 -5.84 14.74 2.72
C GLU A 80 -7.30 14.23 2.73
N ALA A 81 -7.77 13.67 1.62
CA ALA A 81 -9.11 13.11 1.49
C ALA A 81 -9.37 11.87 2.37
N VAL A 82 -8.31 11.20 2.84
CA VAL A 82 -8.37 9.99 3.66
C VAL A 82 -7.72 10.16 5.03
N ALA A 83 -7.31 11.37 5.41
CA ALA A 83 -6.51 11.62 6.60
C ALA A 83 -7.22 11.17 7.89
N GLU A 84 -8.51 11.51 8.05
CA GLU A 84 -9.30 11.08 9.20
C GLU A 84 -9.39 9.55 9.33
N ARG A 85 -9.45 8.84 8.21
CA ARG A 85 -9.49 7.37 8.19
C ARG A 85 -8.17 6.79 8.68
N TYR A 86 -7.04 7.34 8.26
CA TYR A 86 -5.73 6.91 8.73
C TYR A 86 -5.49 7.24 10.21
N LEU A 87 -6.05 8.34 10.72
CA LEU A 87 -6.07 8.62 12.17
C LEU A 87 -6.83 7.52 12.93
N ARG A 88 -8.02 7.14 12.46
CA ARG A 88 -8.81 6.04 13.06
C ARG A 88 -8.12 4.69 12.96
N ILE A 89 -7.41 4.41 11.87
CA ILE A 89 -6.59 3.20 11.75
C ILE A 89 -5.44 3.26 12.77
N ALA A 90 -4.84 4.41 12.99
CA ALA A 90 -3.76 4.58 13.96
C ALA A 90 -4.21 4.45 15.42
N ASP A 91 -5.47 4.77 15.75
CA ASP A 91 -6.06 4.51 17.08
C ASP A 91 -6.06 3.01 17.44
N ILE A 92 -6.25 2.15 16.44
CA ILE A 92 -6.36 0.70 16.61
C ILE A 92 -5.11 -0.07 16.21
N SER A 93 -4.08 0.58 15.68
CA SER A 93 -2.84 -0.08 15.20
C SER A 93 -1.66 0.23 16.12
N GLU A 94 -0.71 -0.69 16.24
CA GLU A 94 0.57 -0.46 16.93
C GLU A 94 1.36 0.67 16.27
N ARG A 95 1.38 0.69 14.93
CA ARG A 95 1.99 1.75 14.15
C ARG A 95 1.42 1.83 12.74
N VAL A 96 1.27 3.05 12.24
CA VAL A 96 0.95 3.36 10.85
C VAL A 96 2.09 4.18 10.28
N TYR A 97 2.67 3.71 9.17
CA TYR A 97 3.69 4.42 8.42
C TYR A 97 3.10 4.93 7.12
N VAL A 98 3.15 6.24 6.91
CA VAL A 98 2.66 6.90 5.70
C VAL A 98 3.86 7.42 4.93
N PHE A 99 4.00 6.99 3.69
CA PHE A 99 5.09 7.40 2.81
C PHE A 99 4.56 8.35 1.73
N GLY A 100 5.32 9.37 1.38
CA GLY A 100 5.02 10.25 0.25
C GLY A 100 5.98 11.43 0.13
N GLU A 101 5.98 12.10 -1.03
CA GLU A 101 6.72 13.36 -1.19
C GLU A 101 6.15 14.46 -0.30
N ALA A 102 7.03 15.23 0.35
CA ALA A 102 6.66 16.22 1.35
C ALA A 102 6.11 17.53 0.75
N ASP A 103 4.87 17.50 0.25
CA ASP A 103 4.15 18.67 -0.26
C ASP A 103 3.02 19.16 0.68
N TRP A 104 2.70 18.38 1.70
CA TRP A 104 1.67 18.66 2.70
C TRP A 104 2.06 18.06 4.05
N LYS A 105 1.47 18.57 5.14
CA LYS A 105 1.74 18.09 6.51
C LYS A 105 0.52 17.33 7.03
N PRO A 106 0.57 15.99 7.09
CA PRO A 106 -0.49 15.20 7.68
C PRO A 106 -0.74 15.55 9.16
N PRO A 107 -1.98 15.39 9.66
CA PRO A 107 -2.28 15.53 11.08
C PRO A 107 -1.42 14.57 11.91
N ARG A 108 -1.01 14.98 13.10
CA ARG A 108 -0.15 14.17 13.97
C ARG A 108 -0.96 13.18 14.78
N HIS A 109 -0.45 11.97 14.94
CA HIS A 109 -0.99 10.96 15.84
C HIS A 109 0.15 10.13 16.45
N PRO A 110 0.12 9.74 17.74
CA PRO A 110 1.23 9.03 18.39
C PRO A 110 1.66 7.73 17.68
N ASN A 111 0.68 7.01 17.12
CA ASN A 111 0.92 5.77 16.40
C ASN A 111 1.10 5.98 14.89
N MET A 112 1.00 7.21 14.36
CA MET A 112 1.21 7.48 12.94
C MET A 112 2.52 8.21 12.70
N LYS A 113 3.30 7.72 11.75
CA LYS A 113 4.59 8.31 11.38
C LYS A 113 4.64 8.55 9.89
N VAL A 114 4.98 9.78 9.53
CA VAL A 114 5.22 10.19 8.14
C VAL A 114 6.67 9.87 7.79
N ILE A 115 6.88 9.26 6.64
CA ILE A 115 8.16 8.93 6.02
C ILE A 115 8.26 9.73 4.72
N GLU A 116 9.05 10.79 4.75
CA GLU A 116 9.21 11.66 3.59
C GLU A 116 10.06 10.96 2.53
N ILE A 117 9.48 10.79 1.35
CA ILE A 117 10.17 10.21 0.19
C ILE A 117 10.89 11.34 -0.56
N PRO A 118 12.15 11.15 -0.99
CA PRO A 118 12.84 12.10 -1.86
C PRO A 118 12.08 12.34 -3.17
N HIS A 119 12.10 13.58 -3.65
CA HIS A 119 11.50 13.92 -4.93
C HIS A 119 12.06 13.05 -6.08
N ASN A 120 11.18 12.55 -6.95
CA ASN A 120 11.50 11.62 -8.05
C ASN A 120 12.03 10.23 -7.62
N SER A 121 11.84 9.83 -6.36
CA SER A 121 12.12 8.46 -5.94
C SER A 121 11.23 7.47 -6.69
N SER A 122 11.76 6.29 -7.01
CA SER A 122 10.97 5.19 -7.59
C SER A 122 9.77 4.82 -6.72
N LEU A 123 9.91 4.94 -5.38
CA LEU A 123 8.84 4.66 -4.43
C LEU A 123 7.65 5.63 -4.56
N ALA A 124 7.86 6.84 -5.10
CA ALA A 124 6.78 7.80 -5.36
C ALA A 124 5.87 7.35 -6.53
N ARG A 125 6.34 6.41 -7.37
CA ARG A 125 5.55 5.79 -8.43
C ARG A 125 4.80 4.54 -7.97
N GLU A 126 4.93 4.18 -6.70
CA GLU A 126 4.29 2.99 -6.14
C GLU A 126 3.10 3.33 -5.27
N TRP A 127 2.03 2.59 -5.48
CA TRP A 127 0.85 2.56 -4.64
C TRP A 127 0.94 1.35 -3.72
N PHE A 128 0.85 1.52 -2.41
CA PHE A 128 0.76 0.35 -1.54
C PHE A 128 -0.06 0.58 -0.28
N VAL A 129 -0.73 -0.48 0.15
CA VAL A 129 -1.35 -0.60 1.46
C VAL A 129 -1.04 -2.00 1.98
N ILE A 130 -0.26 -2.07 3.06
CA ILE A 130 0.16 -3.32 3.69
C ILE A 130 -0.34 -3.32 5.12
N ALA A 131 -1.21 -4.27 5.45
CA ALA A 131 -1.62 -4.56 6.81
C ALA A 131 -0.94 -5.86 7.24
N ASP A 132 -0.04 -5.79 8.23
CA ASP A 132 0.57 -6.96 8.86
C ASP A 132 0.23 -7.01 10.35
N SER A 133 -0.72 -7.90 10.68
CA SER A 133 -1.16 -8.18 12.04
C SER A 133 -1.47 -9.66 12.22
N SER A 134 -1.63 -10.10 13.46
CA SER A 134 -2.05 -11.47 13.77
C SER A 134 -3.45 -11.83 13.27
N THR A 135 -4.33 -10.84 13.04
CA THR A 135 -5.74 -11.05 12.65
C THR A 135 -6.06 -10.60 11.22
N LEU A 136 -5.15 -9.90 10.56
CA LEU A 136 -5.28 -9.44 9.18
C LEU A 136 -3.89 -9.31 8.56
N ARG A 137 -3.65 -10.10 7.52
CA ARG A 137 -2.49 -10.00 6.64
C ARG A 137 -2.95 -9.82 5.22
N VAL A 138 -2.76 -8.63 4.69
CA VAL A 138 -3.09 -8.31 3.31
C VAL A 138 -2.17 -7.20 2.82
N ALA A 139 -1.71 -7.34 1.58
CA ALA A 139 -0.91 -6.35 0.89
C ALA A 139 -1.54 -6.07 -0.47
N LEU A 140 -1.70 -4.79 -0.79
CA LEU A 140 -1.83 -4.27 -2.14
C LEU A 140 -0.55 -3.49 -2.44
N VAL A 141 0.09 -3.79 -3.56
CA VAL A 141 1.25 -3.04 -4.06
C VAL A 141 1.09 -2.87 -5.55
N GLY A 142 1.31 -1.70 -6.10
CA GLY A 142 1.24 -1.46 -7.54
C GLY A 142 2.21 -0.39 -7.98
N VAL A 143 2.54 -0.41 -9.27
CA VAL A 143 3.43 0.57 -9.90
C VAL A 143 2.68 1.30 -11.01
N ASP A 144 2.86 2.62 -11.06
CA ASP A 144 2.33 3.49 -12.11
C ASP A 144 3.08 3.21 -13.43
N GLU A 145 2.41 2.59 -14.40
CA GLU A 145 2.98 2.26 -15.71
C GLU A 145 3.13 3.52 -16.59
N ASP A 146 2.26 4.51 -16.43
CA ASP A 146 2.23 5.73 -17.23
C ASP A 146 3.20 6.81 -16.68
N GLY A 147 3.45 6.77 -15.37
CA GLY A 147 4.24 7.74 -14.64
C GLY A 147 3.63 9.15 -14.67
N PHE A 148 4.48 10.17 -14.53
CA PHE A 148 4.04 11.56 -14.47
C PHE A 148 3.57 12.14 -15.82
N ASN A 149 3.49 11.33 -16.88
CA ASN A 149 3.14 11.78 -18.23
C ASN A 149 1.63 12.02 -18.42
N VAL A 150 0.80 11.43 -17.56
CA VAL A 150 -0.66 11.60 -17.60
C VAL A 150 -1.06 12.62 -16.52
N PRO A 151 -1.70 13.75 -16.89
CA PRO A 151 -2.00 14.83 -15.96
C PRO A 151 -3.12 14.48 -14.97
N VAL A 152 -4.02 13.58 -15.35
CA VAL A 152 -5.15 13.13 -14.53
C VAL A 152 -4.76 11.83 -13.84
N LEU A 153 -4.68 11.84 -12.50
CA LEU A 153 -4.27 10.69 -11.71
C LEU A 153 -5.23 9.51 -11.92
N GLU A 154 -6.52 9.80 -11.97
CA GLU A 154 -7.62 8.84 -12.10
C GLU A 154 -7.56 8.04 -13.42
N GLU A 155 -6.86 8.57 -14.42
CA GLU A 155 -6.71 7.93 -15.73
C GLU A 155 -5.48 7.04 -15.84
N ARG A 156 -4.55 7.11 -14.89
CA ARG A 156 -3.30 6.35 -14.90
C ARG A 156 -3.52 4.86 -14.71
N ASN A 157 -2.74 4.07 -15.43
CA ASN A 157 -2.72 2.62 -15.39
C ASN A 157 -1.68 2.16 -14.36
N PHE A 158 -2.11 1.27 -13.50
CA PHE A 158 -1.27 0.61 -12.51
C PHE A 158 -1.21 -0.88 -12.79
N HIS A 159 -0.01 -1.43 -12.71
CA HIS A 159 0.20 -2.86 -12.57
C HIS A 159 0.26 -3.16 -11.08
N ALA A 160 -0.73 -3.90 -10.57
CA ALA A 160 -0.90 -4.13 -9.15
C ALA A 160 -0.90 -5.61 -8.79
N PHE A 161 -0.37 -5.89 -7.61
CA PHE A 161 -0.26 -7.16 -6.95
C PHE A 161 -1.02 -7.09 -5.63
N LYS A 162 -1.91 -8.06 -5.41
CA LYS A 162 -2.58 -8.27 -4.13
C LYS A 162 -2.19 -9.62 -3.57
N SER A 163 -1.85 -9.67 -2.29
CA SER A 163 -1.71 -10.94 -1.58
C SER A 163 -2.30 -10.89 -0.17
N SER A 164 -2.93 -11.99 0.22
CA SER A 164 -3.32 -12.30 1.60
C SER A 164 -2.57 -13.54 2.12
N ASP A 165 -1.55 -14.01 1.40
CA ASP A 165 -0.64 -15.06 1.87
C ASP A 165 0.19 -14.51 3.04
N PRO A 166 0.07 -15.08 4.25
CA PRO A 166 0.78 -14.59 5.43
C PRO A 166 2.30 -14.50 5.25
N ALA A 167 2.92 -15.40 4.49
CA ALA A 167 4.37 -15.42 4.28
C ALA A 167 4.81 -14.34 3.29
N VAL A 168 3.98 -14.05 2.28
CA VAL A 168 4.22 -12.96 1.32
C VAL A 168 4.08 -11.61 2.01
N VAL A 169 2.97 -11.41 2.73
CA VAL A 169 2.67 -10.14 3.43
C VAL A 169 3.74 -9.83 4.47
N ALA A 170 4.17 -10.81 5.27
CA ALA A 170 5.22 -10.60 6.27
C ALA A 170 6.56 -10.19 5.64
N ARG A 171 6.92 -10.74 4.48
CA ARG A 171 8.14 -10.34 3.75
C ARG A 171 8.03 -8.93 3.19
N LEU A 172 6.88 -8.56 2.63
CA LEU A 172 6.64 -7.19 2.16
C LEU A 172 6.67 -6.18 3.31
N ALA A 173 6.06 -6.50 4.45
CA ALA A 173 6.11 -5.67 5.65
C ALA A 173 7.55 -5.51 6.16
N ALA A 174 8.36 -6.56 6.14
CA ALA A 174 9.78 -6.48 6.52
C ALA A 174 10.60 -5.58 5.57
N ILE A 175 10.30 -5.57 4.27
CA ILE A 175 10.93 -4.66 3.31
C ILE A 175 10.50 -3.21 3.61
N ALA A 176 9.21 -2.98 3.86
CA ALA A 176 8.69 -1.66 4.23
C ALA A 176 9.31 -1.15 5.55
N ASP A 177 9.49 -2.01 6.54
CA ASP A 177 10.23 -1.68 7.78
C ASP A 177 11.68 -1.28 7.47
N GLY A 178 12.37 -1.99 6.59
CA GLY A 178 13.72 -1.63 6.15
C GLY A 178 13.80 -0.24 5.48
N LEU A 179 12.74 0.18 4.79
CA LEU A 179 12.61 1.52 4.23
C LEU A 179 12.42 2.58 5.34
N VAL A 180 11.61 2.28 6.36
CA VAL A 180 11.46 3.14 7.55
C VAL A 180 12.81 3.33 8.24
N ASP A 181 13.53 2.25 8.53
CA ASP A 181 14.82 2.31 9.22
C ASP A 181 15.86 3.10 8.42
N SER A 182 15.90 2.89 7.11
CA SER A 182 16.77 3.64 6.19
C SER A 182 16.46 5.13 6.16
N SER A 183 15.20 5.52 6.36
CA SER A 183 14.79 6.93 6.45
C SER A 183 15.19 7.58 7.78
N LEU A 184 15.41 6.80 8.84
CA LEU A 184 15.81 7.32 10.15
C LEU A 184 17.32 7.43 10.34
N ALA A 185 18.08 6.68 9.54
CA ALA A 185 19.53 6.74 9.51
C ALA A 185 20.09 7.85 8.59
N ALA A 186 19.25 8.44 7.74
CA ALA A 186 19.62 9.52 6.81
C ALA A 186 19.40 10.89 7.45
#